data_AF-S7T5T5-F1
#
_entry.id   AF-S7T5T5-F1
#
_cell.length_a   1.000
_cell.length_b   1.000
_cell.length_c   1.000
_cell.angle_alpha   90.00
_cell.angle_beta   90.00
_cell.angle_gamma   90.00
#
_symmetry.space_group_name_H-M   'P 1'
#
loop_
_entity.id
_entity.type
_entity.pdbx_description
1 polymer ?
#
loop_
_entity_poly.entity_id
_entity_poly.type
_entity_poly.pdbx_seq_one_letter_code
_entity_poly.pdbx_strand_id
1 'polypeptide(L)'
;MTTMHEFYEFAVGPLARAAFGVLIIGLALRLWRYRKKARLAARNLPPDFRTGWALASIARFLLPLNRTARTSPWTTAAGFALHVPLLLTAFFLSGHVVLVEQWWGLSWPTISDSLADVLTVTAIAAVAFLAARRLFHPPVKGLSRPSDLIVLALVALPLVTGLAAHRQWGDYPTMLTLHVTSACALLIAIPFTKLSHMALFFVSRAATGSDFGKRQVGPW
;
A
#
# COMPACT_ATOMS: atom_id res chain seq x y z
N MET A 1 -20.52 -20.14 -19.71
CA MET A 1 -20.79 -19.66 -18.33
C MET A 1 -19.98 -20.42 -17.27
N THR A 2 -19.71 -21.72 -17.44
CA THR A 2 -18.90 -22.53 -16.49
C THR A 2 -17.45 -22.06 -16.33
N THR A 3 -16.75 -21.70 -17.42
CA THR A 3 -15.32 -21.36 -17.38
C THR A 3 -14.99 -20.10 -16.55
N MET A 4 -15.82 -19.06 -16.62
CA MET A 4 -15.61 -17.82 -15.85
C MET A 4 -15.87 -18.03 -14.36
N HIS A 5 -16.88 -18.84 -14.01
CA HIS A 5 -17.19 -19.17 -12.63
C HIS A 5 -16.07 -20.03 -12.02
N GLU A 6 -15.59 -21.05 -12.73
CA GLU A 6 -14.44 -21.87 -12.31
C GLU A 6 -13.19 -21.03 -12.08
N PHE A 7 -12.92 -20.06 -12.95
CA PHE A 7 -11.77 -19.17 -12.79
C PHE A 7 -11.92 -18.22 -11.60
N TYR A 8 -13.13 -17.71 -11.35
CA TYR A 8 -13.42 -16.91 -10.15
C TYR A 8 -13.19 -17.72 -8.85
N GLU A 9 -13.69 -18.95 -8.78
CA GLU A 9 -13.50 -19.83 -7.62
C GLU A 9 -12.02 -20.15 -7.40
N PHE A 10 -11.25 -20.36 -8.48
CA PHE A 10 -9.80 -20.49 -8.40
C PHE A 10 -9.13 -19.20 -7.87
N ALA A 11 -9.57 -18.03 -8.35
CA ALA A 11 -9.02 -16.74 -7.98
C ALA A 11 -9.26 -16.42 -6.50
N VAL A 12 -10.49 -16.59 -6.01
CA VAL A 12 -10.87 -16.34 -4.62
C VAL A 12 -10.31 -17.41 -3.69
N GLY A 13 -10.26 -18.68 -4.09
CA GLY A 13 -9.79 -19.75 -3.23
C GLY A 13 -8.26 -19.94 -3.26
N PRO A 14 -7.73 -20.84 -4.10
CA PRO A 14 -6.30 -21.13 -4.18
C PRO A 14 -5.38 -19.93 -4.44
N LEU A 15 -5.71 -19.08 -5.44
CA LEU A 15 -4.82 -17.99 -5.85
C LEU A 15 -4.69 -16.93 -4.76
N ALA A 16 -5.81 -16.50 -4.16
CA ALA A 16 -5.76 -15.48 -3.11
C ALA A 16 -5.00 -15.99 -1.87
N ARG A 17 -5.19 -17.25 -1.46
CA ARG A 17 -4.39 -17.86 -0.37
C ARG A 17 -2.90 -17.89 -0.70
N ALA A 18 -2.53 -18.27 -1.92
CA ALA A 18 -1.15 -18.23 -2.37
C ALA A 18 -0.59 -16.79 -2.39
N ALA A 19 -1.38 -15.82 -2.85
CA ALA A 19 -1.02 -14.41 -2.89
C ALA A 19 -0.76 -13.83 -1.48
N PHE A 20 -1.63 -14.13 -0.51
CA PHE A 20 -1.40 -13.77 0.90
C PHE A 20 -0.16 -14.45 1.47
N GLY A 21 0.08 -15.74 1.16
CA GLY A 21 1.29 -16.44 1.56
C GLY A 21 2.56 -15.76 1.03
N VAL A 22 2.59 -15.42 -0.25
CA VAL A 22 3.70 -14.69 -0.89
C VAL A 22 3.88 -13.31 -0.27
N LEU A 23 2.80 -12.57 -0.03
CA LEU A 23 2.84 -11.26 0.61
C LEU A 23 3.49 -11.35 2.00
N ILE A 24 2.98 -12.22 2.88
CA ILE A 24 3.42 -12.34 4.27
C ILE A 24 4.88 -12.80 4.33
N ILE A 25 5.21 -13.91 3.66
CA ILE A 25 6.57 -14.46 3.65
C ILE A 25 7.54 -13.46 3.00
N GLY A 26 7.14 -12.86 1.87
CA GLY A 26 7.95 -11.90 1.16
C GLY A 26 8.27 -10.65 1.98
N LEU A 27 7.29 -10.10 2.70
CA LEU A 27 7.51 -8.96 3.59
C LEU A 27 8.34 -9.34 4.82
N ALA A 28 8.12 -10.51 5.41
CA ALA A 28 8.93 -11.01 6.52
C ALA A 28 10.41 -11.15 6.10
N LEU A 29 10.68 -11.71 4.91
CA LEU A 29 12.02 -11.81 4.35
C LEU A 29 12.64 -10.44 4.06
N ARG A 30 11.86 -9.46 3.57
CA ARG A 30 12.33 -8.07 3.38
C ARG A 30 12.75 -7.43 4.70
N LEU A 31 11.92 -7.55 5.74
CA LEU A 31 12.21 -7.05 7.07
C LEU A 31 13.44 -7.72 7.67
N TRP A 32 13.54 -9.04 7.55
CA TRP A 32 14.70 -9.80 8.03
C TRP A 32 16.00 -9.37 7.32
N ARG A 33 15.98 -9.25 5.99
CA ARG A 33 17.14 -8.77 5.20
C ARG A 33 17.53 -7.35 5.60
N TYR A 34 16.57 -6.46 5.82
CA TYR A 34 16.82 -5.11 6.30
C TYR A 34 17.49 -5.14 7.67
N ARG A 35 16.94 -5.88 8.63
CA ARG A 35 17.49 -6.05 9.99
C ARG A 35 18.89 -6.65 9.96
N LYS A 36 19.15 -7.66 9.13
CA LYS A 36 20.47 -8.27 8.97
C LYS A 36 21.50 -7.25 8.49
N LYS A 37 21.17 -6.46 7.46
CA LYS A 37 22.04 -5.38 6.97
C LYS A 37 22.29 -4.31 8.03
N ALA A 38 21.25 -3.87 8.73
CA ALA A 38 21.37 -2.87 9.79
C ALA A 38 22.28 -3.36 10.94
N ARG A 39 22.11 -4.61 11.38
CA ARG A 39 22.97 -5.23 12.41
C ARG A 39 24.42 -5.35 11.96
N LEU A 40 24.65 -5.74 10.70
CA LEU A 40 25.99 -5.84 10.15
C LEU A 40 26.69 -4.48 10.11
N ALA A 41 25.97 -3.43 9.69
CA ALA A 41 26.47 -2.06 9.67
C ALA A 41 26.80 -1.53 11.08
N ALA A 42 26.08 -2.01 12.11
CA ALA A 42 26.26 -1.62 13.50
C ALA A 42 27.17 -2.55 14.32
N ARG A 43 27.83 -3.54 13.69
CA ARG A 43 28.52 -4.66 14.38
C ARG A 43 29.56 -4.22 15.42
N ASN A 44 30.16 -3.05 15.24
CA ASN A 44 31.20 -2.50 16.11
C ASN A 44 30.84 -1.13 16.69
N LEU A 45 29.56 -0.75 16.62
CA LEU A 45 29.07 0.50 17.18
C LEU A 45 28.34 0.21 18.50
N PRO A 46 28.48 1.07 19.52
CA PRO A 46 27.70 0.94 20.73
C PRO A 46 26.20 1.06 20.40
N PRO A 47 25.33 0.31 21.11
CA PRO A 47 23.89 0.44 20.94
C PRO A 47 23.45 1.84 21.40
N ASP A 48 23.05 2.69 20.45
CA ASP A 48 22.73 4.10 20.68
C ASP A 48 21.34 4.49 20.11
N PHE A 49 20.44 3.50 20.03
CA PHE A 49 19.12 3.68 19.42
C PHE A 49 18.26 4.63 20.27
N ARG A 50 17.75 5.71 19.66
CA ARG A 50 16.94 6.74 20.34
C ARG A 50 15.45 6.48 20.09
N THR A 51 14.84 5.63 20.92
CA THR A 51 13.43 5.20 20.74
C THR A 51 12.44 6.35 20.70
N GLY A 52 12.57 7.36 21.57
CA GLY A 52 11.67 8.52 21.57
C GLY A 52 11.69 9.29 20.24
N TRP A 53 12.88 9.45 19.64
CA TRP A 53 13.05 10.10 18.35
C TRP A 53 12.57 9.23 17.18
N ALA A 54 12.77 7.91 17.27
CA ALA A 54 12.24 6.95 16.32
C ALA A 54 10.70 7.01 16.23
N LEU A 55 10.02 6.97 17.38
CA LEU A 55 8.56 7.05 17.47
C LEU A 55 8.03 8.42 17.02
N ALA A 56 8.69 9.51 17.44
CA ALA A 56 8.35 10.85 17.00
C ALA A 56 8.47 11.01 15.47
N SER A 57 9.48 10.39 14.84
CA SER A 57 9.61 10.38 13.38
C SER A 57 8.45 9.67 12.72
N ILE A 58 8.04 8.50 13.20
CA ILE A 58 6.91 7.76 12.62
C ILE A 58 5.63 8.62 12.72
N ALA A 59 5.32 9.13 13.91
CA ALA A 59 4.12 9.94 14.15
C ALA A 59 4.06 11.18 13.24
N ARG A 60 5.17 11.91 13.08
CA ARG A 60 5.23 13.09 12.20
C ARG A 60 5.03 12.79 10.72
N PHE A 61 5.39 11.60 10.26
CA PHE A 61 5.12 11.18 8.88
C PHE A 61 3.68 10.66 8.69
N LEU A 62 3.05 10.13 9.73
CA LEU A 62 1.64 9.74 9.70
C LEU A 62 0.68 10.93 9.77
N LEU A 63 1.04 12.00 10.51
CA LEU A 63 0.20 13.19 10.73
C LEU A 63 0.55 14.40 9.83
N PRO A 64 1.05 14.13 8.62
CA PRO A 64 1.90 15.02 7.79
C PRO A 64 2.56 16.23 8.47
N LEU A 65 3.07 16.11 9.69
CA LEU A 65 3.69 17.22 10.46
C LEU A 65 5.19 17.39 10.19
N ASN A 66 5.65 16.95 9.02
CA ASN A 66 7.06 16.95 8.64
C ASN A 66 7.35 18.02 7.57
N ARG A 67 8.60 18.47 7.47
CA ARG A 67 9.13 19.37 6.44
C ARG A 67 8.83 18.88 5.02
N THR A 68 8.83 17.57 4.76
CA THR A 68 8.47 17.06 3.41
C THR A 68 7.03 17.43 3.04
N ALA A 69 6.10 17.34 4.00
CA ALA A 69 4.73 17.80 3.82
C ALA A 69 4.64 19.31 3.55
N ARG A 70 5.52 20.10 4.18
CA ARG A 70 5.58 21.56 3.96
C ARG A 70 6.20 21.94 2.62
N THR A 71 7.20 21.20 2.15
CA THR A 71 7.91 21.51 0.90
C THR A 71 7.26 20.92 -0.35
N SER A 72 6.43 19.88 -0.19
CA SER A 72 5.72 19.23 -1.30
C SER A 72 4.25 18.95 -0.96
N PRO A 73 3.45 19.98 -0.63
CA PRO A 73 2.11 19.81 -0.08
C PRO A 73 1.18 19.03 -1.01
N TRP A 74 1.25 19.25 -2.33
CA TRP A 74 0.44 18.54 -3.31
C TRP A 74 0.78 17.04 -3.40
N THR A 75 2.07 16.68 -3.33
CA THR A 75 2.47 15.28 -3.35
C THR A 75 2.07 14.58 -2.06
N THR A 76 2.16 15.28 -0.93
CA THR A 76 1.70 14.77 0.35
C THR A 76 0.19 14.58 0.37
N ALA A 77 -0.58 15.58 -0.06
CA ALA A 77 -2.03 15.48 -0.16
C ALA A 77 -2.44 14.29 -1.05
N ALA A 78 -1.85 14.14 -2.24
CA ALA A 78 -2.10 13.00 -3.11
C ALA A 78 -1.68 11.66 -2.48
N GLY A 79 -0.58 11.64 -1.72
CA GLY A 79 -0.16 10.47 -0.95
C GLY A 79 -1.23 10.03 0.05
N PHE A 80 -1.77 10.95 0.84
CA PHE A 80 -2.85 10.66 1.78
C PHE A 80 -4.17 10.31 1.08
N ALA A 81 -4.52 11.03 0.02
CA ALA A 81 -5.69 10.77 -0.82
C ALA A 81 -5.61 9.41 -1.54
N LEU A 82 -4.44 8.79 -1.64
CA LEU A 82 -4.29 7.40 -2.06
C LEU A 82 -4.38 6.44 -0.88
N HIS A 83 -3.53 6.61 0.14
CA HIS A 83 -3.36 5.60 1.19
C HIS A 83 -4.55 5.50 2.14
N VAL A 84 -5.15 6.63 2.52
CA VAL A 84 -6.30 6.62 3.46
C VAL A 84 -7.48 5.87 2.83
N PRO A 85 -7.95 6.23 1.61
CA PRO A 85 -8.93 5.42 0.92
C PRO A 85 -8.54 3.97 0.73
N LEU A 86 -7.33 3.69 0.21
CA LEU A 86 -6.89 2.32 -0.08
C LEU A 86 -6.96 1.42 1.15
N LEU A 87 -6.53 1.93 2.30
CA LEU A 87 -6.58 1.18 3.56
C LEU A 87 -8.03 1.05 4.07
N LEU A 88 -8.79 2.13 4.09
CA LEU A 88 -10.17 2.09 4.57
C LEU A 88 -11.04 1.15 3.73
N THR A 89 -10.95 1.19 2.40
CA THR A 89 -11.73 0.30 1.53
C THR A 89 -11.22 -1.13 1.58
N ALA A 90 -9.91 -1.38 1.65
CA ALA A 90 -9.38 -2.73 1.73
C ALA A 90 -9.76 -3.45 3.04
N PHE A 91 -9.83 -2.73 4.16
CA PHE A 91 -10.12 -3.33 5.46
C PHE A 91 -11.59 -3.22 5.89
N PHE A 92 -12.31 -2.14 5.56
CA PHE A 92 -13.65 -1.88 6.11
C PHE A 92 -14.80 -1.97 5.08
N LEU A 93 -14.50 -2.25 3.81
CA LEU A 93 -15.56 -2.52 2.84
C LEU A 93 -16.21 -3.87 3.13
N SER A 94 -17.54 -3.92 3.09
CA SER A 94 -18.35 -5.11 3.39
C SER A 94 -17.88 -6.37 2.65
N GLY A 95 -17.60 -6.27 1.35
CA GLY A 95 -17.13 -7.41 0.55
C GLY A 95 -15.81 -8.00 1.05
N HIS A 96 -14.88 -7.18 1.54
CA HIS A 96 -13.61 -7.66 2.10
C HIS A 96 -13.80 -8.27 3.49
N VAL A 97 -14.66 -7.68 4.33
CA VAL A 97 -14.96 -8.24 5.66
C VAL A 97 -15.65 -9.59 5.56
N VAL A 98 -16.62 -9.74 4.64
CA VAL A 98 -17.29 -11.02 4.38
C VAL A 98 -16.31 -12.09 3.91
N LEU A 99 -15.34 -11.73 3.05
CA LEU A 99 -14.30 -12.67 2.62
C LEU A 99 -13.46 -13.17 3.82
N VAL A 100 -13.11 -12.28 4.73
CA VAL A 100 -12.35 -12.60 5.95
C VAL A 100 -13.17 -13.47 6.89
N GLU A 101 -14.46 -13.16 7.07
CA GLU A 101 -15.38 -13.95 7.88
C GLU A 101 -15.51 -15.39 7.34
N GLN A 102 -15.60 -15.56 6.02
CA GLN A 102 -15.68 -16.88 5.40
C GLN A 102 -14.41 -17.71 5.59
N TRP A 103 -13.22 -17.09 5.62
CA TRP A 103 -11.96 -17.83 5.73
C TRP A 103 -11.52 -18.07 7.16
N TRP A 104 -11.79 -17.11 8.05
CA TRP A 104 -11.23 -17.07 9.40
C TRP A 104 -12.28 -16.92 10.51
N GLY A 105 -13.56 -16.75 10.17
CA GLY A 105 -14.64 -16.53 11.15
C GLY A 105 -14.53 -15.20 11.90
N LEU A 106 -13.77 -14.23 11.35
CA LEU A 106 -13.57 -12.92 11.94
C LEU A 106 -14.36 -11.87 11.17
N SER A 107 -15.06 -10.99 11.89
CA SER A 107 -15.78 -9.85 11.31
C SER A 107 -15.62 -8.61 12.19
N TRP A 108 -15.79 -7.44 11.59
CA TRP A 108 -15.71 -6.13 12.26
C TRP A 108 -16.59 -5.11 11.54
N PRO A 109 -16.82 -3.91 12.12
CA PRO A 109 -17.68 -2.91 11.53
C PRO A 109 -17.24 -2.49 10.12
N THR A 110 -18.21 -2.24 9.24
CA THR A 110 -17.98 -1.82 7.86
C THR A 110 -18.31 -0.35 7.66
N ILE A 111 -17.76 0.26 6.61
CA ILE A 111 -18.16 1.59 6.14
C ILE A 111 -19.36 1.50 5.19
N SER A 112 -20.10 2.61 5.01
CA SER A 112 -21.20 2.67 4.05
C SER A 112 -20.70 2.62 2.60
N ASP A 113 -21.51 2.06 1.70
CA ASP A 113 -21.19 1.96 0.27
C ASP A 113 -20.90 3.33 -0.36
N SER A 114 -21.72 4.34 -0.03
CA SER A 114 -21.50 5.72 -0.52
C SER A 114 -20.14 6.28 -0.09
N LEU A 115 -19.70 5.99 1.15
CA LEU A 115 -18.38 6.43 1.62
C LEU A 115 -17.27 5.65 0.88
N ALA A 116 -17.44 4.35 0.70
CA ALA A 116 -16.49 3.52 -0.04
C ALA A 116 -16.32 3.98 -1.49
N ASP A 117 -17.40 4.39 -2.16
CA ASP A 117 -17.36 4.96 -3.51
C ASP A 117 -16.54 6.25 -3.57
N VAL A 118 -16.82 7.20 -2.67
CA VAL A 118 -16.09 8.47 -2.59
C VAL A 118 -14.60 8.21 -2.33
N LEU A 119 -14.29 7.32 -1.39
CA LEU A 119 -12.91 6.92 -1.10
C LEU A 119 -12.24 6.31 -2.35
N THR A 120 -12.89 5.36 -3.02
CA THR A 120 -12.33 4.68 -4.19
C THR A 120 -12.07 5.65 -5.35
N VAL A 121 -13.01 6.55 -5.65
CA VAL A 121 -12.84 7.59 -6.67
C VAL A 121 -11.71 8.55 -6.30
N THR A 122 -11.60 8.94 -5.03
CA THR A 122 -10.49 9.77 -4.52
C THR A 122 -9.14 9.06 -4.73
N ALA A 123 -9.07 7.76 -4.42
CA ALA A 123 -7.87 6.96 -4.62
C ALA A 123 -7.46 6.90 -6.10
N ILE A 124 -8.42 6.66 -7.00
CA ILE A 124 -8.19 6.63 -8.46
C ILE A 124 -7.67 7.99 -8.95
N ALA A 125 -8.28 9.10 -8.51
CA ALA A 125 -7.82 10.45 -8.84
C ALA A 125 -6.39 10.71 -8.33
N ALA A 126 -6.08 10.26 -7.11
CA ALA A 126 -4.73 10.36 -6.53
C ALA A 126 -3.69 9.54 -7.32
N VAL A 127 -4.03 8.32 -7.75
CA VAL A 127 -3.14 7.52 -8.63
C VAL A 127 -2.91 8.23 -9.95
N ALA A 128 -3.97 8.75 -10.59
CA ALA A 128 -3.86 9.48 -11.85
C ALA A 128 -2.97 10.72 -11.72
N PHE A 129 -3.14 11.50 -10.65
CA PHE A 129 -2.26 12.64 -10.34
C PHE A 129 -0.80 12.22 -10.16
N LEU A 130 -0.54 11.16 -9.38
CA LEU A 130 0.81 10.67 -9.14
C LEU A 130 1.46 10.13 -10.43
N ALA A 131 0.68 9.51 -11.32
CA ALA A 131 1.15 9.06 -12.63
C ALA A 131 1.47 10.25 -13.54
N ALA A 132 0.55 11.22 -13.66
CA ALA A 132 0.75 12.43 -14.45
C ALA A 132 2.00 13.20 -13.98
N ARG A 133 2.19 13.33 -12.66
CA ARG A 133 3.39 13.96 -12.10
C ARG A 133 4.68 13.24 -12.51
N ARG A 134 4.69 11.91 -12.60
CA ARG A 134 5.85 11.14 -13.08
C ARG A 134 6.11 11.30 -14.57
N LEU A 135 5.08 11.56 -15.37
CA LEU A 135 5.19 11.73 -16.82
C LEU A 135 5.58 13.15 -17.23
N PHE A 136 5.11 14.17 -16.49
CA PHE A 136 5.15 15.56 -16.92
C PHE A 136 6.02 16.48 -16.04
N HIS A 137 6.14 16.22 -14.73
CA HIS A 137 6.89 17.12 -13.84
C HIS A 137 8.41 16.83 -13.91
N PRO A 138 9.25 17.74 -14.46
CA PRO A 138 10.62 17.41 -14.85
C PRO A 138 11.50 16.84 -13.72
N PRO A 139 11.49 17.39 -12.48
CA PRO A 139 12.25 16.83 -11.36
C PRO A 139 11.92 15.37 -11.02
N VAL A 140 10.69 14.93 -11.31
CA VAL A 140 10.22 13.58 -10.98
C VAL A 140 10.35 12.65 -12.17
N LYS A 141 10.08 13.19 -13.38
CA LYS A 141 10.25 12.48 -14.64
C LYS A 141 11.67 11.97 -14.82
N GLY A 142 12.68 12.81 -14.54
CA GLY A 142 14.09 12.43 -14.63
C GLY A 142 14.51 11.31 -13.66
N LEU A 143 13.75 11.07 -12.60
CA LEU A 143 13.99 10.01 -11.61
C LEU A 143 13.07 8.79 -11.77
N SER A 144 12.09 8.86 -12.68
CA SER A 144 11.06 7.84 -12.84
C SER A 144 11.53 6.73 -13.77
N ARG A 145 11.25 5.48 -13.37
CA ARG A 145 11.48 4.30 -14.21
C ARG A 145 10.14 3.78 -14.76
N PRO A 146 10.12 3.06 -15.89
CA PRO A 146 8.88 2.44 -16.39
C PRO A 146 8.18 1.56 -15.34
N SER A 147 8.97 0.87 -14.50
CA SER A 147 8.45 0.09 -13.36
C SER A 147 7.59 0.89 -12.39
N ASP A 148 7.80 2.21 -12.27
CA ASP A 148 7.03 3.06 -11.36
C ASP A 148 5.62 3.30 -11.85
N LEU A 149 5.43 3.39 -13.17
CA LEU A 149 4.11 3.49 -13.79
C LEU A 149 3.38 2.15 -13.77
N ILE A 150 4.11 1.04 -13.99
CA ILE A 150 3.55 -0.32 -13.87
C ILE A 150 3.03 -0.55 -12.45
N VAL A 151 3.78 -0.15 -11.42
CA VAL A 151 3.33 -0.26 -10.02
C VAL A 151 2.08 0.59 -9.76
N LEU A 152 2.00 1.82 -10.30
CA LEU A 152 0.79 2.63 -10.18
C LEU A 152 -0.42 1.98 -10.89
N ALA A 153 -0.21 1.39 -12.06
CA ALA A 153 -1.26 0.66 -12.76
C ALA A 153 -1.73 -0.56 -11.95
N LEU A 154 -0.82 -1.33 -11.35
CA LEU A 154 -1.17 -2.45 -10.48
C LEU A 154 -1.99 -2.03 -9.25
N VAL A 155 -1.78 -0.83 -8.71
CA VAL A 155 -2.61 -0.27 -7.63
C VAL A 155 -3.96 0.20 -8.15
N ALA A 156 -4.00 0.83 -9.33
CA ALA A 156 -5.24 1.34 -9.93
C ALA A 156 -6.21 0.23 -10.35
N LEU A 157 -5.70 -0.88 -10.90
CA LEU A 157 -6.53 -1.95 -11.46
C LEU A 157 -7.61 -2.47 -10.49
N PRO A 158 -7.27 -2.96 -9.28
CA PRO A 158 -8.29 -3.46 -8.36
C PRO A 158 -9.26 -2.37 -7.91
N LEU A 159 -8.82 -1.11 -7.80
CA LEU A 159 -9.72 0.00 -7.46
C LEU A 159 -10.75 0.24 -8.57
N VAL A 160 -10.30 0.30 -9.83
CA VAL A 160 -11.17 0.53 -10.99
C VAL A 160 -12.11 -0.64 -11.22
N THR A 161 -11.61 -1.87 -11.22
CA THR A 161 -12.45 -3.06 -11.47
C THR A 161 -13.37 -3.37 -10.29
N GLY A 162 -12.95 -3.06 -9.06
CA GLY A 162 -13.80 -3.19 -7.87
C GLY A 162 -14.96 -2.20 -7.89
N LEU A 163 -14.68 -0.93 -8.21
CA LEU A 163 -15.72 0.09 -8.40
C LEU A 163 -16.65 -0.28 -9.56
N ALA A 164 -16.10 -0.75 -10.68
CA ALA A 164 -16.89 -1.19 -11.82
C ALA A 164 -17.81 -2.36 -11.47
N ALA A 165 -17.34 -3.35 -10.70
CA ALA A 165 -18.17 -4.44 -10.21
C ALA A 165 -19.30 -3.92 -9.31
N HIS A 166 -18.98 -3.05 -8.35
CA HIS A 166 -19.98 -2.49 -7.42
C HIS A 166 -21.05 -1.65 -8.15
N ARG A 167 -20.63 -0.82 -9.11
CA ARG A 167 -21.53 0.04 -9.91
C ARG A 167 -22.16 -0.66 -11.11
N GLN A 168 -21.90 -1.95 -11.29
CA GLN A 168 -22.36 -2.75 -12.44
C GLN A 168 -21.98 -2.15 -13.80
N TRP A 169 -20.79 -1.57 -13.88
CA TRP A 169 -20.21 -1.10 -15.14
C TRP A 169 -19.62 -2.27 -15.90
N GLY A 170 -20.42 -2.86 -16.79
CA GLY A 170 -20.09 -4.06 -17.54
C GLY A 170 -20.58 -5.33 -16.86
N ASP A 171 -20.11 -6.48 -17.34
CA ASP A 171 -20.50 -7.79 -16.79
C ASP A 171 -19.93 -7.98 -15.37
N TYR A 172 -20.84 -8.15 -14.40
CA TYR A 172 -20.49 -8.24 -12.98
C TYR A 172 -19.51 -9.39 -12.66
N PRO A 173 -19.76 -10.66 -13.09
CA PRO A 173 -18.82 -11.75 -12.90
C PRO A 173 -17.43 -11.44 -13.45
N THR A 174 -17.35 -10.82 -14.64
CA THR A 174 -16.08 -10.42 -15.25
C THR A 174 -15.37 -9.36 -14.43
N MET A 175 -16.04 -8.27 -14.04
CA MET A 175 -15.41 -7.18 -13.27
C MET A 175 -14.95 -7.65 -11.89
N LEU A 176 -15.75 -8.47 -11.22
CA LEU A 176 -15.39 -9.05 -9.94
C LEU A 176 -14.18 -9.99 -10.06
N THR A 177 -14.15 -10.83 -11.09
CA THR A 177 -13.01 -11.70 -11.38
C THR A 177 -11.74 -10.89 -11.66
N LEU A 178 -11.83 -9.82 -12.45
CA LEU A 178 -10.72 -8.90 -12.70
C LEU A 178 -10.25 -8.19 -11.42
N HIS A 179 -11.18 -7.80 -10.54
CA HIS A 179 -10.85 -7.23 -9.24
C HIS A 179 -10.06 -8.21 -8.38
N VAL A 180 -10.55 -9.43 -8.19
CA VAL A 180 -9.88 -10.44 -7.35
C VAL A 180 -8.50 -10.79 -7.93
N THR A 181 -8.41 -11.04 -9.23
CA THR A 181 -7.15 -11.43 -9.88
C THR A 181 -6.12 -10.30 -9.89
N SER A 182 -6.53 -9.06 -10.17
CA SER A 182 -5.64 -7.89 -10.09
C SER A 182 -5.21 -7.58 -8.66
N ALA A 183 -6.09 -7.77 -7.67
CA ALA A 183 -5.74 -7.70 -6.25
C ALA A 183 -4.71 -8.76 -5.87
N CYS A 184 -4.90 -10.02 -6.31
CA CYS A 184 -3.91 -11.09 -6.08
C CYS A 184 -2.55 -10.75 -6.70
N ALA A 185 -2.54 -10.24 -7.94
CA ALA A 185 -1.32 -9.79 -8.61
C ALA A 185 -0.63 -8.65 -7.83
N LEU A 186 -1.40 -7.68 -7.33
CA LEU A 186 -0.90 -6.61 -6.47
C LEU A 186 -0.26 -7.18 -5.19
N LEU A 187 -0.95 -8.06 -4.47
CA LEU A 187 -0.45 -8.68 -3.23
C LEU A 187 0.86 -9.44 -3.47
N ILE A 188 0.96 -10.21 -4.56
CA ILE A 188 2.17 -10.92 -4.97
C ILE A 188 3.30 -9.93 -5.29
N ALA A 189 3.01 -8.81 -5.95
CA ALA A 189 4.00 -7.82 -6.36
C ALA A 189 4.54 -6.97 -5.20
N ILE A 190 3.77 -6.78 -4.11
CA ILE A 190 4.15 -5.93 -2.96
C ILE A 190 5.58 -6.21 -2.45
N PRO A 191 5.95 -7.45 -2.07
CA PRO A 191 7.27 -7.71 -1.51
C PRO A 191 8.42 -7.54 -2.52
N PHE A 192 8.16 -7.57 -3.84
CA PHE A 192 9.20 -7.52 -4.86
C PHE A 192 9.41 -6.12 -5.46
N THR A 193 8.48 -5.20 -5.25
CA THR A 193 8.49 -3.86 -5.85
C THR A 193 8.75 -2.75 -4.81
N LYS A 194 8.65 -1.50 -5.25
CA LYS A 194 8.66 -0.31 -4.38
C LYS A 194 7.48 -0.28 -3.39
N LEU A 195 6.45 -1.11 -3.59
CA LEU A 195 5.31 -1.26 -2.66
C LEU A 195 5.70 -1.89 -1.31
N SER A 196 6.85 -2.56 -1.23
CA SER A 196 7.39 -3.08 0.04
C SER A 196 7.59 -2.01 1.13
N HIS A 197 7.51 -0.72 0.77
CA HIS A 197 7.42 0.38 1.73
C HIS A 197 6.25 0.22 2.72
N MET A 198 5.19 -0.53 2.38
CA MET A 198 4.10 -0.86 3.31
C MET A 198 4.61 -1.40 4.66
N ALA A 199 5.65 -2.25 4.64
CA ALA A 199 6.30 -2.73 5.86
C ALA A 199 7.57 -1.94 6.21
N LEU A 200 8.38 -1.60 5.20
CA LEU A 200 9.69 -0.97 5.43
C LEU A 200 9.61 0.49 5.87
N PHE A 201 8.47 1.15 5.66
CA PHE A 201 8.25 2.54 6.09
C PHE A 201 8.51 2.68 7.60
N PHE A 202 7.88 1.87 8.44
CA PHE A 202 8.04 1.98 9.90
C PHE A 202 9.47 1.78 10.35
N VAL A 203 10.15 0.75 9.82
CA VAL A 203 11.52 0.42 10.23
C VAL A 203 12.53 1.47 9.73
N SER A 204 12.38 1.94 8.48
CA SER A 204 13.26 2.97 7.93
C SER A 204 13.04 4.33 8.57
N ARG A 205 11.81 4.68 8.97
CA ARG A 205 11.51 5.90 9.74
C ARG A 205 12.00 5.82 11.17
N ALA A 206 11.84 4.67 11.83
CA ALA A 206 12.41 4.46 13.15
C ALA A 206 13.93 4.63 13.16
N ALA A 207 14.62 4.00 12.20
CA ALA A 207 16.08 4.10 12.07
C ALA A 207 16.55 5.53 11.82
N THR A 208 15.96 6.22 10.84
CA THR A 208 16.32 7.61 10.53
C THR A 208 15.99 8.57 11.67
N GLY A 209 14.83 8.42 12.31
CA GLY A 209 14.47 9.21 13.49
C GLY A 209 15.47 9.03 14.62
N SER A 210 15.88 7.79 14.90
CA SER A 210 16.94 7.50 15.86
C SER A 210 18.25 8.20 15.49
N ASP A 211 18.68 8.14 14.24
CA ASP A 211 19.94 8.76 13.79
C ASP A 211 19.94 10.28 13.92
N PHE A 212 18.81 10.93 13.68
CA PHE A 212 18.69 12.35 13.94
C PHE A 212 18.69 12.69 15.43
N GLY A 213 18.09 11.85 16.27
CA GLY A 213 18.14 12.01 17.72
C GLY A 213 19.55 11.95 18.28
N LYS A 214 20.45 11.16 17.67
CA LYS A 214 21.88 11.15 18.02
C LYS A 214 22.57 12.48 17.72
N ARG A 215 22.14 13.16 16.64
CA ARG A 215 22.69 14.44 16.18
C ARG A 215 21.97 15.65 16.78
N GLN A 216 20.90 15.42 17.55
CA GLN A 216 20.02 16.45 18.11
C GLN A 216 19.49 17.47 17.09
N VAL A 217 19.29 17.03 15.84
CA VAL A 217 18.68 17.88 14.81
C VAL A 217 17.18 17.61 14.77
N GLY A 218 16.40 18.65 15.09
CA GLY A 218 14.93 18.64 15.05
C GLY A 218 14.38 18.31 13.66
N PRO A 219 13.06 18.06 13.55
CA PRO A 219 12.52 17.21 12.51
C PRO A 219 12.56 17.80 11.09
N TRP A 220 12.97 16.93 10.18
CA TRP A 220 12.42 16.63 8.86
C TRP A 220 10.95 16.92 8.63
#